data_AF-A0A6P0Z897-F1
#
_entry.id   AF-A0A6P0Z897-F1
#
_cell.length_a   1.000
_cell.length_b   1.000
_cell.length_c   1.000
_cell.angle_alpha   90.00
_cell.angle_beta   90.00
_cell.angle_gamma   90.00
#
_symmetry.space_group_name_H-M   'P 1'
#
loop_
_entity.id
_entity.type
_entity.pdbx_description
1 polymer ?
#
loop_
_entity_poly.entity_id
_entity_poly.type
_entity_poly.pdbx_seq_one_letter_code
_entity_poly.pdbx_strand_id
1 'polypeptide(L)'
;MSVTSPPRTVRIGSRKSQLALVQTYWVQKQLEKIFPDREFEVQTMSTHGDKILDVALSKIGDKGLFTKELELGMLNNEIDLAVHSLKDLPTNLPEGLVLGAVTERENPADALV
;
A
#
# COMPACT_ATOMS: atom_id res chain seq x y z
N MET A 1 9.89 -17.21 -20.47
CA MET A 1 8.57 -17.24 -21.12
C MET A 1 7.91 -15.90 -20.81
N SER A 2 7.73 -15.04 -21.82
CA SER A 2 7.06 -13.74 -21.63
C SER A 2 5.57 -13.97 -21.59
N VAL A 3 4.97 -13.87 -20.40
CA VAL A 3 3.51 -13.93 -20.25
C VAL A 3 2.97 -12.56 -20.62
N THR A 4 2.66 -12.35 -21.89
CA THR A 4 1.96 -11.14 -22.36
C THR A 4 0.47 -11.29 -22.06
N SER A 5 0.07 -11.00 -20.83
CA SER A 5 -1.33 -10.68 -20.55
C SER A 5 -1.71 -9.41 -21.32
N PRO A 6 -2.96 -9.31 -21.82
CA PRO A 6 -3.43 -8.09 -22.48
C PRO A 6 -3.25 -6.87 -21.56
N PRO A 7 -3.04 -5.67 -22.13
CA PRO A 7 -2.89 -4.46 -21.34
C PRO A 7 -4.17 -4.27 -20.52
N ARG A 8 -4.04 -4.49 -19.21
CA ARG A 8 -5.07 -4.18 -18.23
C ARG A 8 -4.50 -3.14 -17.27
N THR A 9 -5.34 -2.20 -16.88
CA THR A 9 -5.02 -1.20 -15.87
C THR A 9 -4.60 -1.91 -14.58
N VAL A 10 -3.48 -1.46 -14.00
CA VAL A 10 -2.96 -1.95 -12.72
C VAL A 10 -3.54 -1.08 -11.62
N ARG A 11 -4.30 -1.68 -10.70
CA ARG A 11 -4.98 -0.98 -9.61
C ARG A 11 -4.08 -0.97 -8.38
N ILE A 12 -3.72 0.23 -7.91
CA ILE A 12 -2.85 0.46 -6.78
C ILE A 12 -3.71 0.87 -5.57
N GLY A 13 -3.72 0.04 -4.54
CA GLY A 13 -4.38 0.33 -3.28
C GLY A 13 -3.60 1.31 -2.41
N SER A 14 -4.33 2.28 -1.84
CA SER A 14 -3.81 3.23 -0.87
C SER A 14 -4.78 3.45 0.28
N ARG A 15 -4.24 3.78 1.46
CA ARG A 15 -5.02 4.41 2.54
C ARG A 15 -5.42 5.84 2.15
N LYS A 16 -6.41 6.39 2.87
CA LYS A 16 -6.94 7.75 2.64
C LYS A 16 -6.10 8.88 3.24
N SER A 17 -5.15 8.57 4.12
CA SER A 17 -4.30 9.61 4.72
C SER A 17 -3.47 10.33 3.66
N GLN A 18 -3.25 11.63 3.85
CA GLN A 18 -2.53 12.45 2.87
C GLN A 18 -1.12 11.91 2.59
N LEU A 19 -0.40 11.45 3.63
CA LEU A 19 0.93 10.85 3.45
C LEU A 19 0.87 9.55 2.64
N ALA A 20 -0.11 8.68 2.87
CA ALA A 20 -0.26 7.44 2.11
C ALA A 20 -0.53 7.72 0.62
N LEU A 21 -1.38 8.70 0.32
CA LEU A 21 -1.62 9.13 -1.06
C LEU A 21 -0.33 9.67 -1.72
N VAL A 22 0.44 10.51 -1.02
CA VAL A 22 1.72 11.02 -1.54
C VAL A 22 2.69 9.87 -1.86
N GLN A 23 2.82 8.89 -0.96
CA GLN A 23 3.65 7.71 -1.17
C GLN A 23 3.17 6.89 -2.37
N THR A 24 1.86 6.66 -2.47
CA THR A 24 1.24 5.92 -3.58
C THR A 24 1.44 6.61 -4.93
N TYR A 25 1.19 7.92 -5.01
CA TYR A 25 1.39 8.68 -6.24
C TYR A 25 2.86 8.74 -6.65
N TRP A 26 3.79 8.75 -5.69
CA TRP A 26 5.21 8.63 -5.98
C TRP A 26 5.51 7.28 -6.64
N VAL A 27 5.01 6.17 -6.09
CA VAL A 27 5.20 4.82 -6.67
C VAL A 27 4.57 4.74 -8.06
N GLN A 28 3.34 5.21 -8.22
CA GLN A 28 2.65 5.27 -9.53
C GLN A 28 3.53 5.98 -10.56
N LYS A 29 4.05 7.17 -10.24
CA LYS A 29 4.90 7.94 -11.15
C LYS A 29 6.19 7.21 -11.53
N GLN A 30 6.78 6.42 -10.63
CA GLN A 30 7.95 5.60 -10.99
C GLN A 30 7.57 4.44 -11.91
N LEU A 31 6.42 3.80 -11.67
CA LEU A 31 5.92 2.72 -12.51
C LEU A 31 5.57 3.19 -13.91
N GLU A 32 4.91 4.34 -14.05
CA GLU A 32 4.57 4.96 -15.34
C GLU A 32 5.81 5.29 -16.18
N LYS A 33 6.93 5.70 -15.55
CA LYS A 33 8.19 5.93 -16.25
C LYS A 33 8.82 4.65 -16.79
N ILE A 34 8.71 3.54 -16.05
CA ILE A 34 9.30 2.25 -16.43
C ILE A 34 8.40 1.51 -17.43
N PHE A 35 7.09 1.67 -17.32
CA PHE A 35 6.08 1.01 -18.13
C PHE A 35 5.14 2.04 -18.79
N PRO A 36 5.62 2.79 -19.79
CA PRO A 36 4.84 3.87 -20.43
C PRO A 36 3.58 3.38 -21.14
N ASP A 37 3.55 2.11 -21.56
CA ASP A 37 2.41 1.49 -22.25
C ASP A 37 1.40 0.85 -21.27
N ARG A 38 1.58 1.04 -19.95
CA ARG A 38 0.66 0.51 -18.92
C ARG A 38 -0.06 1.64 -18.21
N GLU A 39 -1.34 1.41 -17.96
CA GLU A 39 -2.16 2.30 -17.15
C GLU A 39 -2.12 1.88 -15.68
N PHE A 40 -2.08 2.87 -14.79
CA PHE A 40 -2.09 2.69 -13.34
C PHE A 40 -3.21 3.54 -12.75
N GLU A 41 -4.04 2.94 -11.89
CA GLU A 41 -5.16 3.61 -11.22
C GLU A 41 -5.01 3.49 -9.70
N VAL A 42 -5.15 4.61 -8.97
CA VAL A 42 -5.10 4.59 -7.50
C VAL A 42 -6.50 4.42 -6.93
N GLN A 43 -6.69 3.36 -6.14
CA GLN A 43 -7.93 3.08 -5.43
C GLN A 43 -7.74 3.29 -3.93
N THR A 44 -8.56 4.17 -3.35
CA THR A 44 -8.50 4.46 -1.92
C THR A 44 -9.45 3.57 -1.13
N MET A 45 -8.93 2.92 -0.10
CA MET A 45 -9.73 2.10 0.81
C MET A 45 -9.75 2.76 2.19
N SER A 46 -10.92 2.77 2.82
CA SER A 46 -11.04 3.18 4.23
C SER A 46 -10.63 2.03 5.13
N THR A 47 -9.55 2.20 5.90
CA THR A 47 -9.17 1.21 6.93
C THR A 47 -9.89 1.48 8.24
N HIS A 48 -10.07 0.46 9.09
CA HIS A 48 -10.59 0.67 10.45
C HIS A 48 -9.71 1.62 11.27
N GLY A 49 -8.39 1.59 11.05
CA GLY A 49 -7.46 2.52 11.70
C GLY A 49 -7.67 3.99 11.33
N ASP A 50 -8.20 4.31 10.14
CA ASP A 50 -8.52 5.70 9.77
C ASP A 50 -9.76 6.24 10.50
N LYS A 51 -10.59 5.35 11.08
CA LYS A 51 -11.79 5.72 11.85
C LYS A 51 -11.53 5.88 13.34
N ILE A 52 -10.40 5.38 13.85
CA ILE A 52 -10.06 5.40 15.27
C ILE A 52 -8.89 6.36 15.49
N LEU A 53 -9.18 7.66 15.50
CA LEU A 53 -8.20 8.71 15.80
C LEU A 53 -8.11 9.03 17.31
N ASP A 54 -9.12 8.65 18.10
CA ASP A 54 -9.29 9.07 19.51
C ASP A 54 -8.88 8.04 20.57
N VAL A 55 -8.29 6.91 20.16
CA VAL A 55 -7.88 5.85 21.10
C VAL A 55 -6.40 5.56 20.94
N ALA A 56 -5.67 5.57 22.05
CA ALA A 56 -4.24 5.27 22.04
C ALA A 56 -3.97 3.94 21.34
N LEU A 57 -3.08 3.94 20.34
CA LEU A 57 -2.66 2.77 19.57
C LEU A 57 -2.26 1.58 20.47
N SER A 58 -1.71 1.85 21.66
CA SER A 58 -1.34 0.84 22.66
C SER A 58 -2.53 0.07 23.26
N LYS A 59 -3.74 0.63 23.21
CA LYS A 59 -4.98 -0.03 23.68
C LYS A 59 -5.70 -0.77 22.55
N ILE A 60 -5.41 -0.44 21.29
CA ILE A 60 -5.94 -1.14 20.13
C ILE A 60 -5.00 -2.32 19.87
N GLY A 61 -5.18 -3.37 20.65
CA GLY A 61 -4.54 -4.64 20.36
C GLY A 61 -5.12 -5.20 19.07
N ASP A 62 -4.51 -4.90 17.92
CA ASP A 62 -4.53 -5.85 16.83
C ASP A 62 -3.45 -5.59 15.77
N LYS A 63 -2.74 -6.67 15.45
CA LYS A 63 -1.76 -6.73 14.36
C LYS A 63 -2.53 -6.54 13.04
N GLY A 64 -2.19 -5.52 12.25
CA GLY A 64 -2.76 -5.31 10.92
C GLY A 64 -3.91 -4.29 10.81
N LEU A 65 -4.10 -3.41 11.82
CA LEU A 65 -5.14 -2.36 11.82
C LEU A 65 -5.15 -1.45 10.57
N PHE A 66 -4.01 -1.34 9.88
CA PHE A 66 -3.81 -0.49 8.71
C PHE A 66 -3.59 -1.24 7.40
N THR A 67 -3.50 -2.58 7.44
CA THR A 67 -3.13 -3.40 6.29
C THR A 67 -4.26 -4.32 5.84
N LYS A 68 -5.14 -4.74 6.77
CA LYS A 68 -6.16 -5.77 6.53
C LYS A 68 -7.08 -5.49 5.35
N GLU A 69 -7.57 -4.27 5.18
CA GLU A 69 -8.49 -3.95 4.08
C GLU A 69 -7.79 -3.97 2.71
N LEU A 70 -6.54 -3.51 2.64
CA LEU A 70 -5.73 -3.55 1.42
C LEU A 70 -5.34 -5.00 1.09
N GLU A 71 -4.96 -5.79 2.10
CA GLU A 71 -4.67 -7.22 1.95
C GLU A 71 -5.88 -7.98 1.41
N LEU A 72 -7.09 -7.74 1.95
CA LEU A 72 -8.33 -8.33 1.44
C LEU A 72 -8.62 -7.87 0.01
N GLY A 73 -8.43 -6.58 -0.30
CA GLY A 73 -8.58 -6.06 -1.66
C GLY A 73 -7.63 -6.74 -2.65
N MET A 74 -6.40 -7.05 -2.25
CA MET A 74 -5.46 -7.81 -3.07
C MET A 74 -5.91 -9.27 -3.25
N LEU A 75 -6.29 -9.94 -2.17
CA LEU A 75 -6.74 -11.35 -2.22
C LEU A 75 -8.03 -11.53 -3.04
N ASN A 76 -8.92 -10.54 -3.02
CA ASN A 76 -10.16 -10.52 -3.81
C ASN A 76 -9.96 -10.07 -5.26
N ASN A 77 -8.73 -9.75 -5.68
CA ASN A 77 -8.42 -9.15 -6.98
C ASN A 77 -9.15 -7.82 -7.24
N GLU A 78 -9.45 -7.04 -6.20
CA GLU A 78 -9.99 -5.68 -6.29
C GLU A 78 -8.86 -4.67 -6.58
N ILE A 79 -7.69 -4.89 -5.99
CA ILE A 79 -6.45 -4.17 -6.29
C ILE A 79 -5.34 -5.16 -6.63
N ASP A 80 -4.33 -4.70 -7.36
CA ASP A 80 -3.23 -5.54 -7.84
C ASP A 80 -1.96 -5.41 -6.99
N LEU A 81 -1.77 -4.25 -6.35
CA LEU A 81 -0.69 -4.00 -5.38
C LEU A 81 -1.12 -2.95 -4.36
N ALA A 82 -0.50 -2.95 -3.19
CA ALA A 82 -0.71 -1.95 -2.14
C ALA A 82 0.60 -1.25 -1.79
N VAL A 83 0.55 0.06 -1.52
CA VAL A 83 1.72 0.85 -1.10
C VAL A 83 1.61 1.15 0.39
N HIS A 84 2.68 0.86 1.13
CA HIS A 84 2.76 1.05 2.58
C HIS A 84 4.07 1.70 2.99
N SER A 85 4.02 2.45 4.10
CA SER A 85 5.23 2.68 4.88
C SER A 85 5.67 1.35 5.47
N LEU A 86 6.92 0.95 5.22
CA LEU A 86 7.43 -0.37 5.60
C LEU A 86 7.30 -0.66 7.11
N LYS A 87 7.38 0.38 7.96
CA LYS A 87 7.21 0.29 9.41
C LYS A 87 5.82 -0.16 9.86
N ASP A 88 4.80 0.02 9.01
CA ASP A 88 3.41 -0.29 9.32
C ASP A 88 3.03 -1.71 8.88
N LEU A 89 3.92 -2.45 8.18
CA LEU A 89 3.68 -3.82 7.76
C LEU A 89 3.94 -4.81 8.91
N PRO A 90 3.11 -5.87 9.05
CA PRO A 90 3.39 -6.95 9.99
C PRO A 90 4.63 -7.74 9.55
N THR A 91 5.35 -8.32 10.51
CA THR A 91 6.52 -9.17 10.22
C THR A 91 6.15 -10.45 9.49
N ASN A 92 4.93 -10.95 9.70
CA ASN A 92 4.38 -12.08 8.98
C ASN A 92 3.28 -11.56 8.07
N LEU A 93 3.48 -11.70 6.75
CA LEU A 93 2.46 -11.35 5.77
C LEU A 93 1.39 -12.46 5.68
N PRO A 94 0.13 -12.09 5.34
CA PRO A 94 -0.90 -13.08 5.08
C PRO A 94 -0.50 -14.05 3.96
N GLU A 95 -1.00 -15.28 4.05
CA GLU A 95 -0.81 -16.27 2.99
C GLU A 95 -1.37 -15.74 1.66
N GLY A 96 -0.66 -16.00 0.56
CA GLY A 96 -1.01 -15.50 -0.78
C GLY A 96 -0.52 -14.09 -1.09
N LEU A 97 0.05 -13.37 -0.10
CA LEU A 97 0.65 -12.05 -0.29
C LEU A 97 2.16 -12.09 -0.07
N VAL A 98 2.86 -11.15 -0.70
CA VAL A 98 4.32 -11.03 -0.61
C VAL A 98 4.73 -9.57 -0.62
N LEU A 99 5.84 -9.25 0.04
CA LEU A 99 6.50 -7.97 -0.09
C LEU A 99 7.18 -7.92 -1.47
N GLY A 100 6.50 -7.35 -2.46
CA GLY A 100 6.95 -7.37 -3.85
C GLY A 100 8.13 -6.43 -4.15
N ALA A 101 8.26 -5.34 -3.40
CA ALA A 101 9.35 -4.38 -3.57
C ALA A 101 9.59 -3.57 -2.29
N VAL A 102 10.82 -3.08 -2.16
CA VAL A 102 11.20 -2.05 -1.19
C VAL A 102 11.84 -0.90 -1.98
N THR A 103 11.32 0.31 -1.81
CA THR A 103 11.81 1.50 -2.50
C THR A 103 13.12 1.99 -1.88
N GLU A 104 13.78 2.94 -2.54
CA GLU A 104 14.88 3.68 -1.92
C GLU A 104 14.41 4.33 -0.60
N ARG A 105 15.27 4.27 0.42
CA ARG A 105 14.91 4.67 1.78
C ARG A 105 15.14 6.17 1.96
N GLU A 106 14.07 6.88 2.29
CA GLU A 106 14.14 8.28 2.76
C GLU A 106 14.81 8.38 4.14
N ASN A 107 15.11 9.60 4.60
CA ASN A 107 15.76 9.84 5.89
C ASN A 107 15.05 9.09 7.04
N PRO A 108 15.73 8.15 7.74
CA PRO A 108 15.11 7.33 8.77
C PRO A 108 15.12 7.99 10.17
N ALA A 109 15.68 9.18 10.32
CA ALA A 109 15.78 9.86 11.61
C ALA A 109 14.44 10.41 12.09
N ASP A 110 14.23 10.39 13.42
CA ASP A 110 13.12 11.10 14.05
C ASP A 110 13.35 12.63 13.99
N ALA A 111 12.27 13.40 14.05
CA ALA A 111 12.30 14.86 14.07
C ALA A 111 11.77 15.41 15.40
N LEU A 112 12.41 16.46 15.92
CA LEU A 112 11.87 17.30 16.99
C LEU A 112 10.93 18.33 16.37
N VAL A 113 9.69 18.41 16.84
CA VAL A 113 8.62 19.30 16.36
C VAL A 113 8.21 20.28 17.45
#